data_AF-A0A971CRJ7-F1
#
_entry.id   AF-A0A971CRJ7-F1
#
_cell.length_a   1.000
_cell.length_b   1.000
_cell.length_c   1.000
_cell.angle_alpha   90.00
_cell.angle_beta   90.00
_cell.angle_gamma   90.00
#
_symmetry.space_group_name_H-M   'P 1'
#
loop_
_entity.id
_entity.type
_entity.pdbx_description
1 polymer ?
#
loop_
_entity_poly.entity_id
_entity_poly.type
_entity_poly.pdbx_seq_one_letter_code
_entity_poly.pdbx_strand_id
1 'polypeptide(L)' 'MKVRIEDTCTACGLCCDTCPEVFEMGDEIATVIVDEVPADFEDAAQQAADECPVEAIIVE' A
#
# COMPACT_ATOMS: atom_id res chain seq x y z
N MET A 1 4.81 -10.11 5.88
CA MET A 1 3.44 -10.15 5.31
C MET A 1 3.50 -9.80 3.82
N LYS A 2 2.48 -10.13 3.03
CA LYS A 2 2.37 -9.68 1.63
C LYS A 2 1.25 -8.66 1.50
N VAL A 3 1.42 -7.70 0.59
CA VAL A 3 0.39 -6.70 0.28
C VAL A 3 0.24 -6.55 -1.23
N ARG A 4 -0.96 -6.20 -1.68
CA ARG A 4 -1.24 -5.87 -3.08
C ARG A 4 -2.23 -4.71 -3.20
N ILE A 5 -2.17 -4.01 -4.32
CA ILE A 5 -3.12 -2.94 -4.68
C ILE A 5 -4.10 -3.49 -5.73
N GLU A 6 -5.39 -3.34 -5.47
CA GLU A 6 -6.47 -3.68 -6.39
C GLU A 6 -6.80 -2.51 -7.32
N ASP A 7 -7.44 -2.81 -8.45
CA ASP A 7 -7.83 -1.84 -9.48
C ASP A 7 -8.86 -0.79 -8.99
N THR A 8 -9.42 -0.96 -7.79
CA THR A 8 -10.30 0.01 -7.14
C THR A 8 -9.55 1.23 -6.60
N CYS A 9 -8.21 1.22 -6.64
CA CYS A 9 -7.38 2.34 -6.22
C CYS A 9 -7.70 3.62 -7.02
N THR A 10 -7.86 4.73 -6.32
CA THR A 10 -8.17 6.05 -6.88
C THR A 10 -6.96 6.98 -6.96
N ALA A 11 -5.75 6.44 -6.80
CA ALA A 11 -4.49 7.18 -6.78
C ALA A 11 -4.46 8.34 -5.76
N CYS A 12 -5.07 8.15 -4.58
CA CYS A 12 -5.15 9.20 -3.56
C CYS A 12 -3.81 9.57 -2.91
N GLY A 13 -2.80 8.69 -2.98
CA GLY A 13 -1.43 8.95 -2.48
C GLY A 13 -1.18 8.64 -1.01
N LEU A 14 -2.21 8.36 -0.20
CA LEU A 14 -2.05 8.16 1.25
C LEU A 14 -1.11 6.99 1.60
N CYS A 15 -1.16 5.89 0.86
CA CYS A 15 -0.27 4.75 1.12
C CYS A 15 1.22 5.09 0.96
N CYS A 16 1.55 5.96 0.00
CA CYS A 16 2.91 6.43 -0.22
C CYS A 16 3.37 7.40 0.87
N ASP A 17 2.45 8.15 1.48
CA ASP A 17 2.76 9.00 2.63
C ASP A 17 2.92 8.18 3.92
N THR A 18 2.09 7.15 4.12
CA THR A 18 2.11 6.30 5.31
C THR A 18 3.28 5.29 5.31
N CYS A 19 3.58 4.67 4.16
CA CYS A 19 4.65 3.67 4.04
C CYS A 19 5.35 3.73 2.67
N PRO A 20 6.19 4.75 2.43
CA PRO A 20 6.90 4.93 1.16
C PRO A 20 7.90 3.81 0.85
N GLU A 21 8.32 3.03 1.85
CA GLU A 21 9.23 1.89 1.68
C GLU A 21 8.55 0.68 1.03
N VAL A 22 7.21 0.63 1.07
CA VAL A 22 6.40 -0.49 0.55
C VAL A 22 5.57 -0.06 -0.66
N PHE A 23 5.09 1.19 -0.70
CA PHE A 23 4.20 1.68 -1.75
C PHE A 23 4.80 2.85 -2.53
N GLU A 24 4.63 2.83 -3.85
CA GLU A 24 4.99 3.92 -4.76
C GLU A 24 3.81 4.25 -5.67
N MET A 25 3.64 5.54 -6.01
CA MET A 25 2.62 5.97 -6.95
C MET A 25 3.05 5.60 -8.38
N GLY A 26 2.31 4.70 -9.03
CA GLY A 26 2.46 4.41 -10.44
C GLY A 26 1.77 5.45 -11.33
N ASP A 27 1.66 5.14 -12.63
CA ASP A 27 1.06 6.06 -13.61
C ASP A 27 -0.46 6.25 -13.43
N GLU A 28 -1.18 5.19 -13.05
CA GLU A 28 -2.65 5.19 -12.91
C GLU A 28 -3.12 4.85 -11.49
N ILE A 29 -2.40 3.96 -10.79
CA ILE A 29 -2.68 3.53 -9.41
C ILE A 29 -1.39 3.39 -8.62
N ALA A 30 -1.51 3.30 -7.29
CA ALA A 30 -0.38 2.92 -6.44
C ALA A 30 0.07 1.49 -6.74
N THR A 31 1.35 1.22 -6.49
CA THR A 31 1.98 -0.10 -6.69
C THR A 31 2.79 -0.48 -5.46
N VAL A 32 3.01 -1.78 -5.28
CA VAL A 32 3.85 -2.32 -4.21
C VAL A 32 5.26 -2.53 -4.78
N ILE A 33 6.27 -1.95 -4.15
CA ILE A 33 7.66 -1.97 -4.63
C ILE A 33 8.53 -3.07 -3.98
N VAL A 34 7.94 -3.86 -3.07
CA VAL A 34 8.57 -4.99 -2.39
C VAL A 34 7.78 -6.28 -2.62
N ASP A 35 8.46 -7.43 -2.70
CA ASP A 35 7.79 -8.74 -2.83
C ASP A 35 7.18 -9.22 -1.50
N GLU A 36 7.86 -8.91 -0.40
CA GLU A 36 7.46 -9.21 0.97
C GLU A 36 7.76 -7.98 1.82
N VAL A 37 6.78 -7.57 2.63
CA VAL A 37 6.91 -6.42 3.52
C VAL A 37 7.88 -6.78 4.64
N PRO A 38 8.97 -6.03 4.85
CA PRO A 38 9.90 -6.26 5.94
C PRO A 38 9.20 -6.10 7.30
N ALA A 39 9.61 -6.88 8.30
CA ALA A 39 9.04 -6.87 9.65
C ALA A 39 8.92 -5.46 10.27
N ASP A 40 9.90 -4.59 9.99
CA ASP A 40 9.94 -3.21 10.50
C ASP A 40 8.86 -2.30 9.89
N PHE A 41 8.26 -2.71 8.76
CA PHE A 41 7.25 -1.95 8.02
C PHE A 41 5.88 -2.64 7.97
N GLU A 42 5.71 -3.78 8.66
CA GLU A 42 4.42 -4.50 8.67
C GLU A 42 3.30 -3.65 9.27
N ASP A 43 3.56 -2.99 10.39
CA ASP A 43 2.59 -2.09 11.03
C ASP A 43 2.22 -0.90 10.13
N ALA A 44 3.21 -0.32 9.44
CA ALA A 44 3.00 0.81 8.53
C ALA A 44 2.22 0.38 7.27
N ALA A 45 2.49 -0.81 6.75
CA ALA A 45 1.75 -1.37 5.62
C ALA A 45 0.30 -1.70 5.99
N GLN A 46 0.06 -2.22 7.20
CA GLN A 46 -1.29 -2.44 7.72
C GLN A 46 -2.03 -1.10 7.91
N GLN A 47 -1.37 -0.10 8.49
CA GLN A 47 -1.95 1.23 8.66
C GLN A 47 -2.34 1.85 7.32
N ALA A 48 -1.47 1.76 6.30
CA ALA A 48 -1.79 2.24 4.96
C ALA A 48 -3.05 1.56 4.37
N ALA A 49 -3.25 0.27 4.67
CA ALA A 49 -4.44 -0.45 4.25
C ALA A 49 -5.70 0.03 4.98
N ASP A 50 -5.62 0.23 6.29
CA ASP A 50 -6.73 0.72 7.12
C ASP A 50 -7.12 2.18 6.78
N GLU A 51 -6.15 3.00 6.35
CA GLU A 51 -6.36 4.39 5.94
C GLU A 51 -6.84 4.53 4.48
N CYS A 52 -6.85 3.44 3.70
CA CYS A 52 -7.26 3.48 2.31
C CYS A 52 -8.77 3.77 2.19
N PRO A 53 -9.19 4.91 1.61
CA PRO A 53 -10.59 5.32 1.60
C PRO A 53 -11.51 4.42 0.77
N VAL A 54 -10.92 3.57 -0.07
CA VAL A 54 -11.60 2.65 -0.99
C VAL A 54 -11.19 1.20 -0.74
N GLU A 55 -10.48 0.93 0.37
CA GLU A 55 -10.04 -0.42 0.77
C GLU A 55 -9.31 -1.18 -0.35
N ALA A 56 -8.54 -0.47 -1.17
CA ALA A 56 -7.86 -1.04 -2.33
C ALA A 56 -6.57 -1.79 -1.98
N ILE A 57 -6.11 -1.74 -0.72
CA ILE A 57 -4.89 -2.41 -0.27
C ILE A 57 -5.29 -3.70 0.43
N ILE A 58 -4.86 -4.83 -0.10
CA ILE A 58 -5.14 -6.15 0.45
C ILE A 58 -3.90 -6.69 1.13
N VAL A 59 -4.05 -7.10 2.39
CA VAL A 59 -3.02 -7.68 3.23
C VAL A 59 -3.20 -9.22 3.30
N GLU A 60 -2.12 -9.98 3.09
CA GLU A 60 -2.06 -11.46 3.09
C GLU A 60 -0.97 -12.02 4.02
#